data_AF-A0A9P5QDM4-F1
#
_entry.id   AF-A0A9P5QDM4-F1
#
_cell.length_a   1.000
_cell.length_b   1.000
_cell.length_c   1.000
_cell.angle_alpha   90.00
_cell.angle_beta   90.00
_cell.angle_gamma   90.00
#
_symmetry.space_group_name_H-M   'P 1'
#
loop_
_entity.id
_entity.type
_entity.pdbx_description
1 polymer ?
#
loop_
_entity_poly.entity_id
_entity_poly.type
_entity_poly.pdbx_seq_one_letter_code
_entity_poly.pdbx_strand_id
1 'polypeptide(L)'
;MDIRAANVLLSDKLEPILTEFEMCKGDGDLTGFHVDIETSIQRWWSHDRLNDCGTSPESDVYSFGVLLYEISTGREPEYGADLVALEGSGN
;
A
#
# COMPACT_ATOMS: atom_id res chain seq x y z
N MET A 1 3.15 1.17 -5.07
CA MET A 1 1.88 0.95 -5.80
C MET A 1 0.71 1.05 -4.84
N ASP A 2 -0.54 0.99 -5.32
CA ASP A 2 -1.74 1.01 -4.46
C ASP A 2 -2.20 -0.41 -4.10
N ILE A 3 -1.46 -1.06 -3.20
CA ILE A 3 -1.73 -2.42 -2.74
C ILE A 3 -2.53 -2.35 -1.44
N ARG A 4 -3.82 -2.69 -1.50
CA ARG A 4 -4.79 -2.66 -0.39
C ARG A 4 -5.92 -3.63 -0.65
N ALA A 5 -6.63 -4.08 0.39
CA ALA A 5 -7.70 -5.07 0.25
C ALA A 5 -8.80 -4.66 -0.75
N ALA A 6 -9.09 -3.35 -0.85
CA ALA A 6 -10.06 -2.80 -1.81
C ALA A 6 -9.68 -3.04 -3.29
N ASN A 7 -8.38 -3.21 -3.57
CA ASN A 7 -7.83 -3.38 -4.92
C ASN A 7 -7.48 -4.84 -5.24
N VAL A 8 -7.88 -5.76 -4.36
CA VAL A 8 -7.79 -7.21 -4.57
C VAL A 8 -9.20 -7.75 -4.78
N LEU A 9 -9.62 -7.83 -6.03
CA LEU A 9 -10.92 -8.39 -6.39
C LEU A 9 -10.86 -9.92 -6.41
N LEU A 10 -12.02 -10.57 -6.31
CA LEU A 10 -12.14 -12.02 -6.43
C LEU A 10 -12.86 -12.37 -7.73
N SER A 11 -12.30 -13.32 -8.48
CA SER A 11 -12.97 -13.93 -9.62
C SER A 11 -14.17 -14.79 -9.19
N ASP A 12 -14.93 -15.29 -10.17
CA ASP A 12 -16.00 -16.27 -9.96
C ASP A 12 -15.50 -17.59 -9.32
N LYS A 13 -14.20 -17.84 -9.39
CA LYS A 13 -13.52 -18.99 -8.79
C LYS A 13 -12.79 -18.67 -7.48
N LEU A 14 -13.01 -17.47 -6.92
CA LEU A 14 -12.32 -16.97 -5.72
C LEU A 14 -10.80 -16.83 -5.92
N GLU A 15 -10.35 -16.57 -7.15
CA GLU A 15 -8.94 -16.25 -7.43
C GLU A 15 -8.71 -14.74 -7.27
N PRO A 16 -7.63 -14.31 -6.60
CA PRO A 16 -7.35 -12.89 -6.42
C PRO A 16 -6.91 -12.24 -7.73
N ILE A 17 -7.49 -11.07 -8.03
CA ILE A 17 -7.18 -10.23 -9.19
C ILE A 17 -6.80 -8.84 -8.67
N LEU A 18 -5.58 -8.38 -9.01
CA LEU A 18 -5.14 -7.03 -8.70
C LEU A 18 -5.74 -6.01 -9.67
N THR A 19 -6.17 -4.88 -9.15
CA THR A 19 -6.71 -3.74 -9.92
C THR A 19 -5.96 -2.44 -9.59
N GLU A 20 -6.34 -1.34 -10.26
CA GLU A 20 -5.81 0.02 -9.99
C GLU A 20 -4.30 0.19 -10.22
N PHE A 21 -3.86 -0.14 -11.43
CA PHE A 21 -2.47 0.02 -11.88
C PHE A 21 -2.08 1.47 -12.24
N GLU A 22 -2.91 2.46 -11.91
CA GLU A 22 -2.69 3.86 -12.25
C GLU A 22 -1.43 4.45 -11.58
N MET A 23 -1.00 3.84 -10.47
CA MET A 23 0.22 4.21 -9.73
C MET A 23 1.42 3.29 -10.03
N CYS A 24 1.33 2.44 -11.05
CA CYS A 24 2.44 1.56 -11.44
C CYS A 24 3.52 2.31 -12.19
N LYS A 25 4.79 1.99 -11.90
CA LYS A 25 5.92 2.42 -12.74
C LYS A 25 6.01 1.51 -13.95
N GLY A 26 5.89 2.09 -15.14
CA GLY A 26 6.20 1.41 -16.40
C GLY A 26 7.70 1.41 -16.69
N ASP A 27 8.12 0.55 -17.63
CA ASP A 27 9.52 0.39 -18.08
C ASP A 27 10.04 1.57 -18.97
N GLY A 28 9.24 2.63 -19.07
CA GLY A 28 9.57 3.86 -19.80
C GLY A 28 9.42 5.07 -18.88
N ASP A 29 10.13 6.15 -19.22
CA ASP A 29 10.25 7.43 -18.51
C ASP A 29 8.91 8.19 -18.40
N LEU A 30 7.89 7.54 -17.84
CA LEU A 30 6.64 8.15 -17.42
C LEU A 30 6.89 8.71 -16.02
N THR A 31 7.69 9.77 -16.00
CA THR A 31 7.80 10.67 -14.86
C THR A 31 6.40 11.11 -14.48
N GLY A 32 5.95 10.69 -13.29
CA GLY A 32 4.87 11.33 -12.56
C GLY A 32 3.53 11.36 -13.28
N PHE A 33 2.79 10.26 -13.22
CA PHE A 33 1.36 10.44 -12.98
C PHE A 33 1.21 11.01 -11.56
N HIS A 34 1.16 12.34 -11.46
CA HIS A 34 0.49 13.00 -10.35
C HIS A 34 -0.99 12.63 -10.44
N VAL A 35 -1.31 11.43 -9.99
CA VAL A 35 -2.67 11.14 -9.57
C VAL A 35 -2.95 12.13 -8.44
N ASP A 36 -4.11 12.76 -8.44
CA ASP A 36 -4.57 13.55 -7.29
C ASP A 36 -4.82 12.54 -6.18
N ILE A 37 -3.75 12.15 -5.48
CA ILE A 37 -3.83 10.98 -4.63
C ILE A 37 -4.69 11.36 -3.44
N GLU A 38 -5.82 10.69 -3.32
CA GLU A 38 -6.71 10.85 -2.20
C GLU A 38 -5.89 10.64 -0.91
N THR A 39 -5.79 11.68 -0.09
CA THR A 39 -5.09 11.62 1.20
C THR A 39 -5.63 10.49 2.10
N SER A 40 -6.84 10.01 1.80
CA SER A 40 -7.48 8.87 2.41
C SER A 40 -6.76 7.53 2.18
N ILE A 41 -5.84 7.38 1.22
CA ILE A 41 -5.16 6.10 0.98
C ILE A 41 -3.74 6.02 1.57
N GLN A 42 -3.26 7.11 2.18
CA GLN A 42 -1.90 7.18 2.71
C GLN A 42 -1.59 6.18 3.83
N ARG A 43 -2.62 5.64 4.52
CA ARG A 43 -2.45 4.63 5.58
C ARG A 43 -1.89 3.29 5.09
N TRP A 44 -1.94 3.04 3.78
CA TRP A 44 -1.36 1.84 3.15
C TRP A 44 0.07 2.05 2.63
N TRP A 45 0.63 3.25 2.78
CA TRP A 45 1.93 3.58 2.19
C TRP A 45 3.07 3.50 3.19
N SER A 46 4.24 3.10 2.67
CA SER A 46 5.50 3.19 3.41
C SER A 46 5.88 4.65 3.70
N HIS A 47 6.66 4.85 4.76
CA HIS A 47 7.19 6.16 5.13
C HIS A 47 8.02 6.80 3.99
N ASP A 48 8.83 5.99 3.31
CA ASP A 48 9.65 6.43 2.17
C ASP A 48 8.78 6.97 1.02
N ARG A 49 7.69 6.27 0.70
CA ARG A 49 6.70 6.69 -0.31
C ARG A 49 6.01 8.01 0.04
N LEU A 50 5.78 8.29 1.32
CA LEU A 50 5.18 9.57 1.77
C LEU A 50 6.13 10.75 1.59
N ASN A 51 7.44 10.52 1.71
CA ASN A 51 8.46 11.58 1.67
C ASN A 51 8.95 11.90 0.26
N ASP A 52 9.22 10.87 -0.55
CA ASP A 52 9.84 11.04 -1.87
C ASP A 52 8.84 10.97 -3.03
N CYS A 53 7.53 10.83 -2.75
CA CYS A 53 6.45 10.63 -3.74
C CYS A 53 6.71 9.47 -4.74
N GLY A 54 7.69 8.62 -4.44
CA GLY A 54 8.16 7.54 -5.29
C GLY A 54 7.42 6.24 -5.04
N THR A 55 7.45 5.35 -6.02
CA THR A 55 7.25 3.91 -5.80
C THR A 55 8.62 3.22 -5.85
N SER A 56 8.86 2.33 -4.90
CA SER A 56 10.03 1.46 -4.82
C SER A 56 9.58 0.02 -4.54
N PRO A 57 10.37 -1.01 -4.90
CA PRO A 57 10.09 -2.38 -4.51
C PRO A 57 9.87 -2.53 -2.99
N GLU A 58 10.62 -1.78 -2.18
CA GLU A 58 10.49 -1.74 -0.72
C GLU A 58 9.13 -1.17 -0.29
N SER A 59 8.66 -0.12 -0.96
CA SER A 59 7.33 0.44 -0.69
C SER A 59 6.20 -0.55 -1.04
N ASP A 60 6.39 -1.38 -2.07
CA ASP A 60 5.42 -2.41 -2.46
C ASP A 60 5.38 -3.56 -1.44
N VAL A 61 6.56 -3.98 -0.92
CA VAL A 61 6.65 -4.98 0.16
C VAL A 61 5.95 -4.49 1.44
N TYR A 62 6.12 -3.22 1.80
CA TYR A 62 5.42 -2.63 2.94
C TYR A 62 3.90 -2.69 2.76
N SER A 63 3.38 -2.19 1.64
CA SER A 63 1.94 -2.19 1.37
C SER A 63 1.36 -3.61 1.28
N PHE A 64 2.15 -4.58 0.79
CA PHE A 64 1.78 -6.00 0.85
C PHE A 64 1.66 -6.53 2.30
N GLY A 65 2.57 -6.12 3.19
CA GLY A 65 2.47 -6.43 4.61
C GLY A 65 1.19 -5.87 5.25
N VAL A 66 0.83 -4.63 4.90
CA VAL A 66 -0.42 -4.00 5.34
C VAL A 66 -1.65 -4.76 4.82
N LEU A 67 -1.64 -5.19 3.55
CA LEU A 67 -2.70 -6.03 2.98
C LEU A 67 -2.86 -7.35 3.76
N LEU A 68 -1.76 -8.01 4.14
CA LEU A 68 -1.83 -9.23 4.97
C LEU A 68 -2.43 -8.94 6.35
N TYR A 69 -2.10 -7.81 6.96
CA TYR A 69 -2.72 -7.36 8.20
C TYR A 69 -4.24 -7.19 8.03
N GLU A 70 -4.71 -6.51 6.98
CA GLU A 70 -6.13 -6.33 6.70
C GLU A 70 -6.86 -7.66 6.54
N ILE A 71 -6.27 -8.59 5.79
CA ILE A 71 -6.85 -9.92 5.57
C ILE A 71 -6.94 -10.70 6.88
N SER A 72 -5.90 -10.63 7.72
CA SER A 72 -5.84 -11.39 8.98
C SER A 72 -6.74 -10.84 10.08
N THR A 73 -6.97 -9.52 10.10
CA THR A 73 -7.71 -8.84 11.17
C THR A 73 -9.13 -8.42 10.77
N GLY A 74 -9.39 -8.28 9.47
CA GLY A 74 -10.60 -7.67 8.93
C GLY A 74 -10.74 -6.17 9.24
N ARG A 75 -9.62 -5.48 9.58
CA ARG A 75 -9.60 -4.07 9.96
C ARG A 75 -8.74 -3.27 9.00
N GLU A 76 -9.13 -2.02 8.76
CA GLU A 76 -8.25 -1.07 8.07
C GLU A 76 -7.02 -0.74 8.95
N PRO A 77 -5.86 -0.48 8.35
CA PRO A 77 -4.67 -0.06 9.08
C PRO A 77 -4.89 1.32 9.71
N GLU A 78 -4.47 1.50 10.96
CA GLU A 78 -4.51 2.82 11.61
C GLU A 78 -3.39 3.72 11.07
N TYR A 79 -3.71 4.98 10.75
CA TYR A 79 -2.70 5.94 10.29
C TYR A 79 -1.70 6.24 11.42
N GLY A 80 -0.47 5.74 11.29
CA GLY A 80 0.64 6.05 12.20
C GLY A 80 0.75 5.21 13.49
N ALA A 81 -0.09 4.18 13.69
CA ALA A 81 -0.05 3.40 14.95
C ALA A 81 0.89 2.18 14.91
N ASP A 82 1.04 1.50 13.77
CA ASP A 82 1.76 0.21 13.72
C ASP A 82 3.29 0.34 13.56
N LEU A 83 3.82 1.51 13.21
CA LEU A 83 5.26 1.74 13.18
C LEU A 83 5.85 2.02 14.57
N VAL A 84 5.06 2.62 15.48
CA VAL A 84 5.52 2.94 16.85
C VAL A 84 5.32 1.75 17.80
N ALA A 85 4.31 0.91 17.55
CA ALA A 85 4.05 -0.27 18.38
C ALA A 85 5.16 -1.34 18.28
N LEU A 86 5.93 -1.38 17.19
CA LEU A 86 7.05 -2.30 17.01
C LEU A 86 8.40 -1.77 17.56
N GLU A 87 8.54 -0.46 17.76
CA GLU A 87 9.72 0.14 18.40
C GLU A 87 9.57 0.32 19.93
N GLY A 88 8.37 0.13 20.48
CA GLY A 88 8.05 0.45 21.87
C GLY A 88 8.12 -0.68 22.90
N SER A 89 8.66 -1.88 22.58
CA SER A 89 8.80 -2.98 23.56
C SER A 89 10.22 -3.21 24.08
N GLY A 90 11.15 -2.29 23.79
CA GLY A 90 12.54 -2.36 24.21
C GLY A 90 13.00 -1.16 25.03
N ASN A 91 12.41 -0.93 26.21
CA ASN A 91 13.14 -0.47 27.41
C ASN A 91 12.29 -0.62 28.67
#